data_AF-A0A974SXB9-F1
#
_entry.id   AF-A0A974SXB9-F1
#
_cell.length_a   1.000
_cell.length_b   1.000
_cell.length_c   1.000
_cell.angle_alpha   90.00
_cell.angle_beta   90.00
_cell.angle_gamma   90.00
#
_symmetry.space_group_name_H-M   'P 1'
#
loop_
_entity.id
_entity.type
_entity.pdbx_description
1 polymer ?
#
loop_
_entity_poly.entity_id
_entity_poly.type
_entity_poly.pdbx_seq_one_letter_code
_entity_poly.pdbx_strand_id
1 'polypeptide(L)' 'MPKTELWAGALSLLLHHSETACPHAASQAARLLECISDASDLDEATRALCDRASIRLSQSSKNPGFTK' A
#
# COMPACT_ATOMS: atom_id res chain seq x y z
N MET A 1 16.10 -4.87 7.11
CA MET A 1 14.92 -5.18 6.28
C MET A 1 13.66 -4.75 7.01
N PRO A 2 12.58 -4.33 6.30
CA PRO A 2 11.30 -4.05 6.93
C PRO A 2 10.84 -5.26 7.75
N LYS A 3 10.17 -5.03 8.89
CA LYS A 3 9.61 -6.12 9.70
C LYS A 3 8.62 -6.91 8.84
N THR A 4 8.72 -8.23 8.84
CA THR A 4 7.81 -9.12 8.09
C THR A 4 6.34 -8.85 8.40
N GLU A 5 6.03 -8.41 9.62
CA GLU A 5 4.68 -8.00 10.05
C GLU A 5 4.13 -6.81 9.25
N LEU A 6 4.98 -5.85 8.85
CA LEU A 6 4.56 -4.70 8.03
C LEU A 6 4.15 -5.16 6.62
N TRP A 7 4.93 -6.08 6.04
CA TRP A 7 4.59 -6.68 4.75
C TRP A 7 3.30 -7.50 4.82
N ALA A 8 3.15 -8.35 5.84
CA ALA A 8 1.94 -9.14 6.04
C ALA A 8 0.69 -8.25 6.20
N GLY A 9 0.82 -7.15 6.95
CA GLY A 9 -0.24 -6.15 7.11
C GLY A 9 -0.59 -5.44 5.81
N ALA A 10 0.42 -4.96 5.07
CA ALA A 10 0.21 -4.28 3.79
C ALA A 10 -0.48 -5.20 2.77
N LEU A 11 -0.02 -6.45 2.64
CA LEU A 11 -0.60 -7.44 1.73
C LEU A 11 -2.02 -7.84 2.14
N SER A 12 -2.29 -8.02 3.44
CA SER A 12 -3.65 -8.32 3.91
C SER A 12 -4.64 -7.22 3.58
N LEU A 13 -4.24 -5.95 3.76
CA LEU A 13 -5.09 -4.80 3.44
C LEU A 13 -5.29 -4.62 1.94
N LEU A 14 -4.28 -4.94 1.11
CA LEU A 14 -4.40 -4.96 -0.34
C LEU A 14 -5.42 -5.99 -0.81
N LEU A 15 -5.34 -7.22 -0.29
CA LEU A 15 -6.31 -8.29 -0.59
C LEU A 15 -7.71 -7.88 -0.14
N HIS A 16 -7.84 -7.40 1.10
CA HIS A 16 -9.13 -6.97 1.63
C HIS A 16 -9.73 -5.82 0.81
N HIS A 17 -8.93 -4.84 0.38
CA HIS A 17 -9.38 -3.79 -0.51
C HIS A 17 -9.84 -4.33 -1.87
N SER A 18 -9.13 -5.31 -2.44
CA SER A 18 -9.55 -5.92 -3.71
C SER A 18 -10.87 -6.70 -3.60
N GLU A 19 -11.15 -7.28 -2.44
CA GLU A 19 -12.37 -8.07 -2.19
C GLU A 19 -13.58 -7.20 -1.87
N THR A 20 -13.37 -6.08 -1.15
CA THR A 20 -14.45 -5.27 -0.57
C THR A 20 -14.59 -3.88 -1.18
N ALA A 21 -13.63 -3.45 -2.00
CA ALA A 21 -13.46 -2.08 -2.47
C ALA A 21 -13.41 -1.04 -1.32
N CYS A 22 -13.08 -1.46 -0.10
CA CYS A 22 -13.08 -0.58 1.07
C CYS A 22 -11.99 0.50 0.94
N PRO A 23 -12.34 1.80 0.89
CA PRO A 23 -11.36 2.87 0.71
C PRO A 23 -10.46 3.04 1.95
N HIS A 24 -10.93 2.67 3.13
CA HIS A 24 -10.14 2.72 4.35
C HIS A 24 -8.99 1.70 4.34
N ALA A 25 -9.25 0.50 3.80
CA ALA A 25 -8.23 -0.53 3.63
C ALA A 25 -7.14 -0.09 2.65
N ALA A 26 -7.52 0.57 1.53
CA ALA A 26 -6.56 1.16 0.60
C ALA A 26 -5.70 2.25 1.26
N SER A 27 -6.30 3.16 2.03
CA SER A 27 -5.56 4.22 2.73
C SER A 27 -4.59 3.64 3.77
N GLN A 28 -5.00 2.61 4.52
CA GLN A 28 -4.14 1.97 5.50
C GLN A 28 -3.00 1.19 4.84
N ALA A 29 -3.27 0.48 3.74
CA ALA A 29 -2.24 -0.18 2.93
C ALA A 29 -1.21 0.82 2.38
N ALA A 30 -1.67 1.98 1.90
CA ALA A 30 -0.78 3.04 1.40
C ALA A 30 0.21 3.53 2.46
N ARG A 31 -0.25 3.74 3.69
CA ARG A 31 0.60 4.18 4.81
C ARG A 31 1.65 3.14 5.18
N LEU A 32 1.28 1.85 5.18
CA LEU A 32 2.24 0.78 5.45
C LEU A 32 3.31 0.68 4.36
N LEU A 33 2.93 0.86 3.09
CA LEU A 33 3.86 0.85 1.97
C LEU A 33 4.83 2.04 2.01
N GLU A 34 4.37 3.23 2.43
CA GLU A 34 5.23 4.41 2.66
C GLU A 34 6.24 4.15 3.80
N CYS A 35 5.80 3.55 4.92
CA CYS A 35 6.74 3.15 5.97
C CYS A 35 7.74 2.07 5.53
N ILE A 36 7.34 1.20 4.59
CA ILE A 36 8.23 0.16 4.03
C ILE A 36 9.26 0.81 3.08
N SER A 37 8.86 1.79 2.26
CA SER A 37 9.76 2.46 1.30
C SER A 37 10.84 3.30 1.98
N ASP A 38 10.54 3.87 3.15
CA ASP A 38 11.50 4.56 4.01
C ASP A 38 12.57 3.65 4.64
N ALA A 39 12.42 2.32 4.54
CA ALA A 39 13.44 1.39 5.05
C ALA A 39 14.75 1.49 4.24
N SER A 40 15.86 1.75 4.93
CA SER A 40 17.19 1.91 4.33
C SER A 40 17.72 0.62 3.69
N ASP A 41 17.26 -0.53 4.17
CA ASP A 41 17.67 -1.86 3.68
C ASP A 41 16.88 -2.34 2.46
N LEU A 42 16.01 -1.50 1.90
CA LEU A 42 15.22 -1.82 0.72
C LEU A 42 15.99 -1.47 -0.55
N ASP A 43 15.96 -2.36 -1.54
CA ASP A 43 16.48 -2.05 -2.85
C ASP A 43 15.62 -0.98 -3.56
N GLU A 44 16.22 -0.28 -4.50
CA GLU A 44 15.59 0.85 -5.19
C GLU A 44 14.34 0.43 -5.98
N ALA A 45 14.32 -0.76 -6.56
CA ALA A 45 13.17 -1.23 -7.34
C ALA A 45 11.96 -1.50 -6.44
N THR A 46 12.19 -2.13 -5.29
CA THR A 46 11.14 -2.38 -4.29
C THR A 46 10.67 -1.07 -3.65
N ARG A 47 11.56 -0.11 -3.39
CA ARG A 47 11.21 1.23 -2.89
C ARG A 47 10.29 1.96 -3.87
N ALA A 48 10.71 2.05 -5.13
CA ALA A 48 9.92 2.68 -6.20
C ALA A 48 8.58 1.97 -6.44
N LEU A 49 8.49 0.66 -6.22
CA LEU A 49 7.22 -0.06 -6.26
C LEU A 49 6.30 0.36 -5.11
N CYS A 50 6.82 0.40 -3.88
CA CYS A 50 6.06 0.79 -2.69
C CYS A 50 5.53 2.22 -2.79
N ASP A 51 6.35 3.16 -3.26
CA ASP A 51 5.95 4.57 -3.45
C ASP A 51 4.85 4.72 -4.51
N ARG A 52 5.00 4.08 -5.67
CA ARG A 52 3.95 4.13 -6.71
C ARG A 52 2.65 3.51 -6.23
N ALA A 53 2.75 2.39 -5.49
CA ALA A 53 1.58 1.71 -4.94
C ALA A 53 0.88 2.56 -3.87
N SER A 54 1.63 3.18 -2.95
CA SER A 54 1.07 4.05 -1.91
C SER A 54 0.32 5.26 -2.49
N ILE A 55 0.87 5.89 -3.53
CA ILE A 55 0.23 7.00 -4.25
C ILE A 55 -1.07 6.53 -4.90
N ARG A 56 -1.05 5.41 -5.63
CA ARG A 56 -2.22 4.89 -6.35
C ARG A 56 -3.36 4.50 -5.41
N LEU A 57 -3.03 3.86 -4.29
CA LEU A 57 -4.00 3.48 -3.26
C LEU A 57 -4.61 4.70 -2.57
N SER A 58 -3.79 5.72 -2.27
CA SER A 58 -4.26 6.98 -1.67
C SER A 58 -5.18 7.77 -2.60
N GLN A 59 -5.01 7.63 -3.91
CA GLN A 59 -5.91 8.21 -4.91
C GLN A 59 -7.22 7.41 -5.00
N SER A 60 -7.15 6.08 -5.01
CA SER A 60 -8.32 5.20 -5.02
C SER A 60 -9.20 5.41 -3.78
N SER A 61 -8.61 5.59 -2.59
CA SER A 61 -9.37 5.89 -1.37
C SER A 61 -10.07 7.25 -1.39
N LYS A 62 -9.52 8.23 -2.12
CA LYS A 62 -10.09 9.59 -2.23
C LYS A 62 -11.17 9.68 -3.32
N ASN A 63 -11.16 8.77 -4.28
CA ASN A 63 -12.09 8.80 -5.41
C ASN A 63 -12.71 7.39 -5.63
N PRO A 64 -13.69 6.99 -4.79
CA PRO A 64 -14.29 5.65 -4.85
C PRO A 64 -15.05 5.36 -6.17
N GLY A 65 -15.15 6.32 -7.10
CA GLY A 65 -15.81 6.19 -8.39
C GLY A 65 -14.91 5.92 -9.60
N PHE A 66 -13.58 5.77 -9.44
CA PHE A 66 -12.65 5.59 -10.57
C PHE A 66 -11.87 4.26 -10.49
N THR A 67 -12.60 3.15 -10.40
CA THR A 67 -12.09 1.82 -10.73
C THR A 67 -12.96 1.23 -11.84
N LYS A 68 -12.61 1.56 -13.08
CA LYS A 68 -13.09 0.88 -14.29
C LYS A 68 -11.90 0.65 -15.21
#